data_AF-K2EB42-F1
#
_entry.id   AF-K2EB42-F1
#
_cell.length_a   1.000
_cell.length_b   1.000
_cell.length_c   1.000
_cell.angle_alpha   90.00
_cell.angle_beta   90.00
_cell.angle_gamma   90.00
#
_symmetry.space_group_name_H-M   'P 1'
#
loop_
_entity.id
_entity.type
_entity.pdbx_description
1 polymer ?
#
loop_
_entity_poly.entity_id
_entity_poly.type
_entity_poly.pdbx_seq_one_letter_code
_entity_poly.pdbx_strand_id
1 'polypeptide(L)'
;MKEKSNLEQIKLVPDVFESHEIRQIKPEEDDKERGQLKKVKINKKLLIKVGLVALLFFVILILFVILPFMSLYKKAQFLTTLEGRFKSAVNSQDIKIISGEVAKTKEELISFRSSFNYFAWTSVLPVVGHYFRDGERLINAAFYGIEASEITLDTVEPYADIIGFKSNGKEATSGEETAQDRMEFVIETLDAIIPKLSEITDKVEKVKSELEEIDTSNYPEKIGNFDIRANFKKVLDIVDEAAVFVLETKPVIEKAHYLLGIDKERTYLVLFQNDKELRPTGGFITAYTIMKVGRGKVNPVTSEDIYKLDNRYTPSIPAPSQFIEFLKGPYVLSGNLRLRDMNYLADFKESMDLFNEEASKAGIKNIDGIIAVDTHTQVNILDVIGEIGVTGFGNYSTKIDPECQCPQVVHELEKFADVEGPIVWSENEPGKIVYRPPNSENRKGIIGPLMNSILANAMGQPKDKIPGLFEAIYKSLKEKHVLFYMTQGDVQEALEEANLAGRIEDYSLDYLHINDSNLGGRKSNLYTTQEVNQIVEIEKDGSLINTLTITYTNPV
;
A
#
# COMPACT_ATOMS: atom_id res chain seq x y z
N MET A 1 21.99 35.80 55.55
CA MET A 1 21.35 35.36 56.82
C MET A 1 20.46 34.19 56.48
N LYS A 2 20.86 32.96 56.87
CA LYS A 2 20.32 32.23 58.04
C LYS A 2 18.83 31.93 57.90
N GLU A 3 18.30 30.74 58.11
CA GLU A 3 18.82 29.40 58.47
C GLU A 3 17.54 28.57 58.66
N LYS A 4 17.62 27.25 58.39
CA LYS A 4 16.83 26.17 59.02
C LYS A 4 15.32 26.10 58.73
N SER A 5 14.67 24.95 58.83
CA SER A 5 15.06 23.53 58.78
C SER A 5 13.78 22.70 58.88
N ASN A 6 13.82 21.53 58.26
CA ASN A 6 13.35 20.23 58.75
C ASN A 6 11.91 20.04 59.23
N LEU A 7 11.21 19.18 58.49
CA LEU A 7 10.24 18.22 59.02
C LEU A 7 10.97 16.97 59.55
N GLU A 8 10.57 16.62 60.77
CA GLU A 8 10.80 15.40 61.56
C GLU A 8 9.44 14.64 61.50
N GLN A 9 9.23 13.32 61.50
CA GLN A 9 9.78 12.20 62.28
C GLN A 9 9.26 10.85 61.73
N ILE A 10 9.67 9.62 62.11
CA ILE A 10 10.80 8.90 62.76
C ILE A 10 10.34 7.42 62.81
N LYS A 11 11.26 6.44 62.71
CA LYS A 11 11.45 5.22 63.58
C LYS A 11 11.90 4.01 62.75
N LEU A 12 12.95 3.23 63.07
CA LEU A 12 13.88 3.04 64.21
C LEU A 12 15.14 2.35 63.61
N VAL A 13 16.43 2.70 63.83
CA VAL A 13 17.31 2.85 65.03
C VAL A 13 18.36 1.70 65.11
N PRO A 14 19.59 1.97 65.61
CA PRO A 14 20.87 1.58 65.00
C PRO A 14 21.81 0.76 65.90
N ASP A 15 23.03 0.51 65.40
CA ASP A 15 24.26 0.12 66.12
C ASP A 15 24.58 1.01 67.34
N VAL A 16 25.24 0.46 68.38
CA VAL A 16 26.44 1.05 69.03
C VAL A 16 27.30 -0.02 69.76
N PHE A 17 28.58 -0.06 69.38
CA PHE A 17 29.85 -0.33 70.09
C PHE A 17 29.87 -0.66 71.60
N GLU A 18 30.75 -1.59 72.02
CA GLU A 18 32.03 -1.27 72.69
C GLU A 18 32.93 -2.50 73.00
N SER A 19 34.22 -2.21 73.09
CA SER A 19 35.44 -3.01 73.28
C SER A 19 35.44 -4.06 74.40
N HIS A 20 36.21 -5.17 74.27
CA HIS A 20 37.04 -5.75 75.35
C HIS A 20 38.26 -6.56 74.81
N GLU A 21 39.41 -6.16 75.33
CA GLU A 21 40.75 -6.75 75.53
C GLU A 21 41.33 -7.98 74.79
N ILE A 22 42.63 -7.79 74.52
CA ILE A 22 43.65 -8.61 73.87
C ILE A 22 44.08 -9.77 74.79
N ARG A 23 44.05 -11.02 74.28
CA ARG A 23 44.90 -12.10 74.80
C ARG A 23 46.11 -12.27 73.89
N GLN A 24 47.31 -12.04 74.42
CA GLN A 24 48.57 -12.38 73.78
C GLN A 24 48.71 -13.91 73.70
N ILE A 25 48.91 -14.43 72.49
CA ILE A 25 49.40 -15.79 72.26
C ILE A 25 50.75 -15.65 71.53
N LYS A 26 51.78 -16.28 72.09
CA LYS A 26 53.18 -16.23 71.65
C LYS A 26 53.34 -16.79 70.22
N PRO A 27 54.35 -16.33 69.46
CA PRO A 27 54.68 -16.91 68.17
C PRO A 27 55.35 -18.28 68.38
N GLU A 28 54.74 -19.34 67.86
CA GLU A 28 55.43 -20.62 67.65
C GLU A 28 56.05 -20.62 66.25
N GLU A 29 57.30 -21.06 66.20
CA GLU A 29 58.20 -21.00 65.06
C GLU A 29 57.74 -21.86 63.86
N ASP A 30 57.89 -21.26 62.69
CA ASP A 30 58.23 -21.82 61.37
C ASP A 30 58.23 -23.37 61.27
N ASP A 31 57.18 -23.95 60.68
CA ASP A 31 57.35 -25.18 59.89
C ASP A 31 56.70 -25.00 58.51
N LYS A 32 57.55 -24.63 57.55
CA LYS A 32 57.23 -24.51 56.13
C LYS A 32 56.95 -25.90 55.54
N GLU A 33 55.73 -26.40 55.65
CA GLU A 33 55.25 -27.37 54.66
C GLU A 33 54.92 -26.64 53.35
N ARG A 34 55.98 -26.40 52.56
CA ARG A 34 55.85 -26.19 51.11
C ARG A 34 55.13 -27.40 50.53
N GLY A 35 53.82 -27.29 50.32
CA GLY A 35 53.10 -28.11 49.36
C GLY A 35 53.77 -27.95 48.01
N GLN A 36 54.68 -28.88 47.68
CA GLN A 36 55.30 -28.95 46.38
C GLN A 36 54.19 -29.25 45.38
N LEU A 37 53.74 -28.22 44.65
CA LEU A 37 53.10 -28.41 43.35
C LEU A 37 54.06 -29.30 42.55
N LYS A 38 53.69 -30.59 42.39
CA LYS A 38 54.41 -31.52 41.51
C LYS A 38 54.55 -30.79 40.18
N LYS A 39 55.77 -30.37 39.83
CA LYS A 39 56.08 -29.84 38.50
C LYS A 39 55.67 -30.91 37.52
N VAL A 40 54.50 -30.75 36.89
CA VAL A 40 54.07 -31.57 35.77
C VAL A 40 55.21 -31.45 34.76
N LYS A 41 55.96 -32.53 34.55
CA LYS A 41 56.99 -32.57 33.52
C LYS A 41 56.27 -32.50 32.19
N ILE A 42 56.03 -31.29 31.70
CA ILE A 42 55.35 -31.10 30.42
C ILE A 42 56.28 -31.68 29.36
N ASN A 43 55.84 -32.77 28.75
CA ASN A 43 56.61 -33.44 27.71
C ASN A 43 56.72 -32.47 26.52
N LYS A 44 57.91 -31.89 26.31
CA LYS A 44 58.16 -30.92 25.24
C LYS A 44 57.70 -31.44 23.86
N LYS A 45 57.78 -32.76 23.62
CA LYS A 45 57.27 -33.38 22.38
C LYS A 45 55.73 -33.37 22.27
N LEU A 46 55.02 -33.49 23.39
CA LEU A 46 53.55 -33.43 23.42
C LEU A 46 53.05 -31.98 23.24
N LEU A 47 53.69 -31.01 23.90
CA LEU A 47 53.43 -29.58 23.69
C LEU A 47 53.63 -29.14 22.23
N ILE A 48 54.71 -29.61 21.59
CA ILE A 48 54.98 -29.31 20.17
C ILE A 48 53.93 -29.97 19.27
N LYS A 49 53.48 -31.20 19.55
CA LYS A 49 52.41 -31.86 18.79
C LYS A 49 51.05 -31.18 18.96
N VAL A 50 50.68 -30.80 20.19
CA VAL A 50 49.44 -30.05 20.47
C VAL A 50 49.50 -28.66 19.82
N GLY A 51 50.65 -27.98 19.90
CA GLY A 51 50.87 -26.70 19.23
C GLY A 51 50.80 -26.81 17.70
N LEU A 52 51.34 -27.88 17.10
CA LEU A 52 51.23 -28.14 15.65
C LEU A 52 49.79 -28.45 15.22
N VAL A 53 49.04 -29.22 16.02
CA VAL A 53 47.62 -29.49 15.75
C VAL A 53 46.79 -28.21 15.89
N ALA A 54 47.05 -27.38 16.91
CA ALA A 54 46.40 -26.09 17.07
C ALA A 54 46.74 -25.13 15.93
N LEU A 55 48.01 -25.09 15.48
CA LEU A 55 48.44 -24.30 14.32
C LEU A 55 47.75 -24.78 13.04
N LEU A 56 47.70 -26.09 12.81
CA LEU A 56 47.01 -26.69 11.67
C LEU A 56 45.52 -26.35 11.68
N PHE A 57 44.87 -26.46 12.84
CA PHE A 57 43.48 -26.05 13.03
C PHE A 57 43.28 -24.57 12.74
N PHE A 58 44.19 -23.69 13.19
CA PHE A 58 44.13 -22.25 12.94
C PHE A 58 44.34 -21.92 11.45
N VAL A 59 45.25 -22.62 10.77
CA VAL A 59 45.47 -22.51 9.33
C VAL A 59 44.23 -22.97 8.56
N ILE A 60 43.61 -24.09 8.97
CA ILE A 60 42.35 -24.57 8.40
C ILE A 60 41.23 -23.54 8.63
N LEU A 61 41.11 -22.99 9.83
CA LEU A 61 40.14 -21.94 10.15
C LEU A 61 40.36 -20.69 9.28
N ILE A 62 41.60 -20.26 9.10
CA ILE A 62 41.93 -19.12 8.25
C ILE A 62 41.55 -19.41 6.79
N LEU A 63 41.99 -20.55 6.25
CA LEU A 63 41.83 -20.91 4.84
C LEU A 63 40.38 -21.25 4.46
N PHE A 64 39.63 -21.93 5.34
CA PHE A 64 38.30 -22.46 5.04
C PHE A 64 37.15 -21.66 5.68
N VAL A 65 37.42 -20.77 6.63
CA VAL A 65 36.38 -19.95 7.28
C VAL A 65 36.66 -18.46 7.10
N ILE A 66 37.81 -17.95 7.55
CA ILE A 66 38.07 -16.49 7.59
C ILE A 66 38.26 -15.90 6.19
N LEU A 67 39.11 -16.50 5.33
CA LEU A 67 39.33 -16.02 3.97
C LEU A 67 38.05 -16.09 3.11
N PRO A 68 37.29 -17.22 3.10
CA PRO A 68 36.00 -17.28 2.41
C PRO A 68 34.98 -16.28 2.97
N PHE A 69 34.96 -16.05 4.28
CA PHE A 69 34.03 -15.11 4.90
C PHE A 69 34.34 -13.67 4.49
N MET A 70 35.62 -13.28 4.49
CA MET A 70 36.04 -11.97 3.99
C MET A 70 35.71 -11.80 2.49
N SER A 71 35.83 -12.86 1.69
CA SER A 71 35.41 -12.85 0.29
C SER A 71 33.90 -12.64 0.16
N LEU A 72 33.10 -13.40 0.91
CA LEU A 72 31.64 -13.27 0.94
C LEU A 72 31.21 -11.87 1.35
N TYR A 73 31.77 -11.34 2.44
CA TYR A 73 31.48 -9.99 2.93
C TYR A 73 31.77 -8.91 1.88
N LYS A 74 32.94 -8.96 1.24
CA LYS A 74 33.29 -8.01 0.16
C LYS A 74 32.29 -8.09 -1.00
N LYS A 75 31.91 -9.30 -1.41
CA LYS A 75 30.93 -9.50 -2.48
C LYS A 75 29.49 -9.22 -2.07
N ALA A 76 29.18 -9.08 -0.78
CA ALA A 76 27.87 -8.69 -0.29
C ALA A 76 27.67 -7.17 -0.26
N GLN A 77 28.75 -6.37 -0.40
CA GLN A 77 28.68 -4.91 -0.27
C GLN A 77 27.74 -4.24 -1.28
N PHE A 78 27.52 -4.85 -2.46
CA PHE A 78 26.59 -4.31 -3.45
C PHE A 78 25.15 -4.20 -2.89
N LEU A 79 24.74 -5.13 -2.01
CA LEU A 79 23.41 -5.14 -1.38
C LEU A 79 23.12 -3.83 -0.63
N THR A 80 24.13 -3.26 0.03
CA THR A 80 23.98 -1.97 0.76
C THR A 80 23.83 -0.76 -0.15
N THR A 81 24.16 -0.90 -1.44
CA THR A 81 24.07 0.18 -2.44
C THR A 81 22.92 0.00 -3.42
N LEU A 82 22.26 -1.17 -3.39
CA LEU A 82 21.29 -1.59 -4.38
C LEU A 82 20.10 -0.63 -4.47
N GLU A 83 19.50 -0.30 -3.31
CA GLU A 83 18.37 0.64 -3.22
C GLU A 83 18.71 1.98 -3.87
N GLY A 84 19.85 2.58 -3.52
CA GLY A 84 20.28 3.88 -4.07
C GLY A 84 20.55 3.83 -5.58
N ARG A 85 21.15 2.74 -6.07
CA ARG A 85 21.43 2.54 -7.50
C ARG A 85 20.14 2.39 -8.30
N PHE A 86 19.22 1.52 -7.87
CA PHE A 86 17.92 1.34 -8.52
C PHE A 86 17.07 2.61 -8.46
N LYS A 87 17.02 3.29 -7.32
CA LYS A 87 16.34 4.59 -7.20
C LYS A 87 16.88 5.61 -8.19
N SER A 88 18.21 5.71 -8.31
CA SER A 88 18.85 6.60 -9.28
C SER A 88 18.56 6.18 -10.74
N ALA A 89 18.54 4.89 -11.04
CA ALA A 89 18.25 4.37 -12.38
C ALA A 89 16.79 4.63 -12.77
N VAL A 90 15.83 4.35 -11.89
CA VAL A 90 14.41 4.63 -12.12
C VAL A 90 14.16 6.13 -12.28
N ASN A 91 14.78 6.97 -11.44
CA ASN A 91 14.70 8.43 -11.54
C ASN A 91 15.34 8.99 -12.82
N SER A 92 16.26 8.26 -13.45
CA SER A 92 16.83 8.67 -14.74
C SER A 92 15.84 8.56 -15.89
N GLN A 93 14.76 7.79 -15.70
CA GLN A 93 13.73 7.58 -16.71
C GLN A 93 14.33 7.08 -18.04
N ASP A 94 15.33 6.21 -17.96
CA ASP A 94 15.97 5.62 -19.14
C ASP A 94 15.98 4.11 -18.96
N ILE A 95 15.18 3.42 -19.78
CA ILE A 95 15.06 1.96 -19.75
C ILE A 95 16.43 1.30 -19.95
N LYS A 96 17.35 1.90 -20.71
CA LYS A 96 18.70 1.34 -20.89
C LYS A 96 19.55 1.44 -19.63
N ILE A 97 19.41 2.51 -18.87
CA ILE A 97 20.09 2.66 -17.57
C ILE A 97 19.54 1.62 -16.59
N ILE A 98 18.22 1.41 -16.60
CA ILE A 98 17.57 0.38 -15.75
C ILE A 98 18.03 -1.02 -16.16
N SER A 99 17.97 -1.37 -17.45
CA SER A 99 18.46 -2.66 -17.97
C SER A 99 19.94 -2.89 -17.66
N GLY A 100 20.78 -1.85 -17.80
CA GLY A 100 22.18 -1.92 -17.43
C GLY A 100 22.41 -2.18 -15.94
N GLU A 101 21.59 -1.59 -15.08
CA GLU A 101 21.63 -1.80 -13.63
C GLU A 101 21.15 -3.19 -13.22
N VAL A 102 20.12 -3.73 -13.88
CA VAL A 102 19.64 -5.12 -13.71
C VAL A 102 20.72 -6.11 -14.13
N ALA A 103 21.33 -5.92 -15.32
CA ALA A 103 22.41 -6.78 -15.80
C ALA A 103 23.63 -6.77 -14.87
N LYS A 104 24.03 -5.58 -14.39
CA LYS A 104 25.13 -5.45 -13.42
C LYS A 104 24.80 -6.14 -12.09
N THR A 105 23.57 -6.01 -11.60
CA THR A 105 23.11 -6.68 -10.37
C THR A 105 23.16 -8.20 -10.53
N LYS A 106 22.81 -8.72 -11.70
CA LYS A 106 22.92 -10.16 -12.01
C LYS A 106 24.36 -10.65 -11.93
N GLU A 107 25.32 -9.92 -12.50
CA GLU A 107 26.75 -10.27 -12.42
C GLU A 107 27.30 -10.24 -10.98
N GLU A 108 26.90 -9.24 -10.20
CA GLU A 108 27.25 -9.12 -8.77
C GLU A 108 26.62 -10.27 -7.96
N LEU A 109 25.36 -10.64 -8.26
CA LEU A 109 24.66 -11.75 -7.63
C LEU A 109 25.28 -13.12 -7.97
N ILE A 110 25.70 -13.35 -9.22
CA ILE A 110 26.46 -14.56 -9.62
C ILE A 110 27.75 -14.65 -8.80
N SER A 111 28.48 -13.54 -8.71
CA SER A 111 29.73 -13.47 -7.95
C SER A 111 29.50 -13.73 -6.46
N PHE A 112 28.42 -13.17 -5.89
CA PHE A 112 28.00 -13.38 -4.50
C PHE A 112 27.62 -14.84 -4.24
N ARG A 113 26.75 -15.44 -5.06
CA ARG A 113 26.35 -16.86 -4.97
C ARG A 113 27.56 -17.78 -4.99
N SER A 114 28.53 -17.53 -5.87
CA SER A 114 29.78 -18.30 -5.92
C SER A 114 30.55 -18.25 -4.59
N SER A 115 30.65 -17.08 -3.95
CA SER A 115 31.28 -16.96 -2.62
C SER A 115 30.42 -17.54 -1.50
N PHE A 116 29.10 -17.45 -1.59
CA PHE A 116 28.15 -18.01 -0.63
C PHE A 116 28.25 -19.54 -0.59
N ASN A 117 28.36 -20.18 -1.75
CA ASN A 117 28.47 -21.63 -1.88
C ASN A 117 29.72 -22.26 -1.23
N TYR A 118 30.77 -21.48 -0.91
CA TYR A 118 31.87 -21.99 -0.09
C TYR A 118 31.42 -22.42 1.32
N PHE A 119 30.30 -21.88 1.78
CA PHE A 119 29.67 -22.23 3.04
C PHE A 119 28.60 -23.31 2.90
N ALA A 120 28.42 -23.95 1.75
CA ALA A 120 27.40 -24.98 1.54
C ALA A 120 27.49 -26.15 2.53
N TRP A 121 28.68 -26.43 3.07
CA TRP A 121 28.87 -27.43 4.12
C TRP A 121 28.17 -27.08 5.44
N THR A 122 27.80 -25.82 5.69
CA THR A 122 27.07 -25.43 6.91
C THR A 122 25.60 -25.81 6.86
N SER A 123 25.06 -26.11 5.67
CA SER A 123 23.66 -26.50 5.45
C SER A 123 23.20 -27.70 6.30
N VAL A 124 24.11 -28.61 6.64
CA VAL A 124 23.82 -29.80 7.45
C VAL A 124 23.88 -29.55 8.97
N LEU A 125 24.30 -28.35 9.39
CA LEU A 125 24.45 -28.02 10.81
C LEU A 125 23.08 -27.64 11.42
N PRO A 126 22.72 -28.12 12.62
CA PRO A 126 21.40 -27.88 13.21
C PRO A 126 21.03 -26.42 13.46
N VAL A 127 22.02 -25.56 13.75
CA VAL A 127 21.79 -24.15 14.15
C VAL A 127 22.28 -23.14 13.09
N VAL A 128 23.20 -23.53 12.21
CA VAL A 128 23.72 -22.63 11.17
C VAL A 128 23.14 -22.97 9.80
N GLY A 129 22.64 -24.19 9.63
CA GLY A 129 22.17 -24.69 8.35
C GLY A 129 20.89 -24.01 7.87
N HIS A 130 20.01 -23.55 8.77
CA HIS A 130 18.83 -22.79 8.35
C HIS A 130 19.20 -21.45 7.72
N TYR A 131 20.10 -20.68 8.32
CA TYR A 131 20.59 -19.42 7.73
C TYR A 131 21.22 -19.62 6.34
N PHE A 132 21.91 -20.74 6.12
CA PHE A 132 22.45 -21.05 4.80
C PHE A 132 21.34 -21.35 3.79
N ARG A 133 20.37 -22.19 4.17
CA ARG A 133 19.23 -22.53 3.30
C ARG A 133 18.41 -21.28 2.98
N ASP A 134 18.06 -20.47 3.97
CA ASP A 134 17.31 -19.23 3.77
C ASP A 134 18.07 -18.25 2.86
N GLY A 135 19.41 -18.17 3.02
CA GLY A 135 20.24 -17.39 2.11
C GLY A 135 20.25 -17.92 0.68
N GLU A 136 20.24 -19.24 0.48
CA GLU A 136 20.11 -19.87 -0.84
C GLU A 136 18.74 -19.58 -1.47
N ARG A 137 17.66 -19.66 -0.67
CA ARG A 137 16.29 -19.30 -1.07
C ARG A 137 16.21 -17.85 -1.55
N LEU A 138 16.76 -16.91 -0.77
CA LEU A 138 16.82 -15.49 -1.13
C LEU A 138 17.63 -15.23 -2.41
N ILE A 139 18.75 -15.94 -2.59
CA ILE A 139 19.56 -15.81 -3.81
C ILE A 139 18.77 -16.32 -5.02
N ASN A 140 18.08 -17.46 -4.91
CA ASN A 140 17.23 -17.99 -5.99
C ASN A 140 16.08 -17.04 -6.31
N ALA A 141 15.38 -16.54 -5.29
CA ALA A 141 14.34 -15.52 -5.43
C ALA A 141 14.86 -14.29 -6.16
N ALA A 142 16.05 -13.79 -5.80
CA ALA A 142 16.68 -12.66 -6.49
C ALA A 142 16.99 -12.98 -7.96
N PHE A 143 17.44 -14.19 -8.29
CA PHE A 143 17.64 -14.60 -9.69
C PHE A 143 16.32 -14.62 -10.48
N TYR A 144 15.26 -15.20 -9.94
CA TYR A 144 13.96 -15.22 -10.61
C TYR A 144 13.38 -13.82 -10.79
N GLY A 145 13.51 -12.93 -9.79
CA GLY A 145 13.09 -11.53 -9.91
C GLY A 145 13.88 -10.75 -10.96
N ILE A 146 15.20 -10.98 -11.06
CA ILE A 146 16.05 -10.42 -12.12
C ILE A 146 15.63 -10.94 -13.49
N GLU A 147 15.39 -12.25 -13.64
CA GLU A 147 14.94 -12.83 -14.91
C GLU A 147 13.58 -12.27 -15.35
N ALA A 148 12.62 -12.11 -14.43
CA ALA A 148 11.34 -11.46 -14.70
C ALA A 148 11.52 -10.01 -15.17
N SER A 149 12.45 -9.28 -14.54
CA SER A 149 12.79 -7.91 -14.88
C SER A 149 13.47 -7.81 -16.25
N GLU A 150 14.40 -8.71 -16.58
CA GLU A 150 15.03 -8.79 -17.90
C GLU A 150 14.01 -9.01 -19.00
N ILE A 151 13.12 -10.01 -18.85
CA ILE A 151 12.06 -10.28 -19.84
C ILE A 151 11.18 -9.05 -20.04
N THR A 152 10.79 -8.38 -18.95
CA THR A 152 9.96 -7.17 -19.00
C THR A 152 10.70 -6.04 -19.72
N LEU A 153 11.93 -5.74 -19.31
CA LEU A 153 12.71 -4.63 -19.87
C LEU A 153 13.06 -4.84 -21.34
N ASP A 154 13.46 -6.06 -21.72
CA ASP A 154 13.76 -6.42 -23.12
C ASP A 154 12.52 -6.30 -24.02
N THR A 155 11.33 -6.56 -23.47
CA THR A 155 10.05 -6.43 -24.18
C THR A 155 9.65 -4.97 -24.37
N VAL A 156 9.92 -4.10 -23.38
CA VAL A 156 9.53 -2.68 -23.40
C VAL A 156 10.57 -1.80 -24.12
N GLU A 157 11.86 -2.18 -24.10
CA GLU A 157 12.97 -1.38 -24.66
C GLU A 157 12.71 -0.88 -26.11
N PRO A 158 12.18 -1.69 -27.05
CA PRO A 158 11.91 -1.23 -28.42
C PRO A 158 10.93 -0.05 -28.49
N TYR A 159 10.03 0.06 -27.51
CA TYR A 159 8.96 1.06 -27.47
C TYR A 159 9.34 2.29 -26.62
N ALA A 160 10.41 2.21 -25.84
CA ALA A 160 10.90 3.28 -24.95
C ALA A 160 11.09 4.64 -25.65
N ASP A 161 11.38 4.62 -26.95
CA ASP A 161 11.57 5.81 -27.78
C ASP A 161 10.28 6.62 -27.99
N ILE A 162 9.11 5.97 -27.94
CA ILE A 162 7.80 6.58 -28.18
C ILE A 162 7.49 7.65 -27.12
N ILE A 163 7.81 7.37 -25.85
CA ILE A 163 7.68 8.35 -24.76
C ILE A 163 8.98 9.12 -24.49
N GLY A 164 9.95 9.01 -25.41
CA GLY A 164 11.23 9.71 -25.38
C GLY A 164 12.05 9.46 -24.13
N PHE A 165 12.19 8.20 -23.73
CA PHE A 165 13.23 7.76 -22.78
C PHE A 165 14.64 7.75 -23.40
N LYS A 166 14.79 8.15 -24.67
CA LYS A 166 16.07 8.58 -25.27
C LYS A 166 16.09 10.10 -25.45
N SER A 167 17.16 10.72 -24.98
CA SER A 167 17.52 12.17 -25.08
C SER A 167 17.49 12.78 -26.51
N ASN A 168 17.23 11.99 -27.56
CA ASN A 168 17.30 12.43 -28.96
C ASN A 168 15.95 12.55 -29.67
N GLY A 169 14.82 12.39 -28.97
CA GLY A 169 13.47 12.52 -29.55
C GLY A 169 12.94 13.96 -29.47
N LYS A 170 12.29 14.44 -30.54
CA LYS A 170 11.63 15.76 -30.62
C LYS A 170 10.84 16.03 -29.33
N GLU A 171 11.07 17.18 -28.70
CA GLU A 171 10.19 17.64 -27.62
C GLU A 171 8.78 17.78 -28.18
N ALA A 172 7.80 17.14 -27.54
CA ALA A 172 6.41 17.25 -27.91
C ALA A 172 5.99 18.72 -27.89
N THR A 173 5.29 19.16 -28.93
CA THR A 173 4.94 20.57 -29.14
C THR A 173 3.72 21.00 -28.33
N SER A 174 2.98 20.04 -27.76
CA SER A 174 1.81 20.25 -26.91
C SER A 174 1.60 19.11 -25.91
N GLY A 175 0.79 19.37 -24.87
CA GLY A 175 0.36 18.34 -23.92
C GLY A 175 -0.52 17.24 -24.54
N GLU A 176 -1.24 17.55 -25.62
CA GLU A 176 -2.08 16.59 -26.34
C GLU A 176 -1.25 15.58 -27.15
N GLU A 177 -0.20 16.06 -27.82
CA GLU A 177 0.78 15.21 -28.52
C GLU A 177 1.47 14.28 -27.52
N THR A 178 1.87 14.83 -26.36
CA THR A 178 2.46 14.06 -25.25
C THR A 178 1.52 12.96 -24.75
N ALA A 179 0.23 13.28 -24.56
CA ALA A 179 -0.77 12.33 -24.10
C ALA A 179 -1.03 11.20 -25.12
N GLN A 180 -1.03 11.54 -26.41
CA GLN A 180 -1.22 10.57 -27.48
C GLN A 180 -0.03 9.62 -27.61
N ASP A 181 1.20 10.14 -27.61
CA ASP A 181 2.42 9.32 -27.70
C ASP A 181 2.53 8.36 -26.52
N ARG A 182 2.18 8.83 -25.31
CA ARG A 182 2.11 7.96 -24.12
C ARG A 182 1.10 6.86 -24.25
N MET A 183 -0.07 7.16 -24.81
CA MET A 183 -1.09 6.13 -24.97
C MET A 183 -0.67 5.08 -26.00
N GLU A 184 -0.07 5.51 -27.11
CA GLU A 184 0.45 4.58 -28.11
C GLU A 184 1.56 3.70 -27.52
N PHE A 185 2.46 4.27 -26.72
CA PHE A 185 3.47 3.50 -25.99
C PHE A 185 2.85 2.43 -25.09
N VAL A 186 1.81 2.79 -24.32
CA VAL A 186 1.12 1.84 -23.43
C VAL A 186 0.48 0.72 -24.26
N ILE A 187 -0.21 1.05 -25.35
CA ILE A 187 -0.87 0.06 -26.22
C ILE A 187 0.15 -0.90 -26.82
N GLU A 188 1.22 -0.39 -27.44
CA GLU A 188 2.26 -1.20 -28.06
C GLU A 188 3.03 -2.05 -27.03
N THR A 189 3.26 -1.49 -25.84
CA THR A 189 3.87 -2.22 -24.73
C THR A 189 2.97 -3.36 -24.25
N LEU A 190 1.66 -3.14 -24.14
CA LEU A 190 0.70 -4.19 -23.77
C LEU A 190 0.67 -5.31 -24.83
N ASP A 191 0.64 -4.95 -26.11
CA ASP A 191 0.67 -5.92 -27.22
C ASP A 191 1.92 -6.81 -27.18
N ALA A 192 3.06 -6.25 -26.76
CA ALA A 192 4.32 -6.98 -26.63
C ALA A 192 4.41 -7.79 -25.32
N ILE A 193 3.89 -7.27 -24.20
CA ILE A 193 3.96 -7.90 -22.88
C ILE A 193 2.98 -9.06 -22.75
N ILE A 194 1.75 -8.95 -23.26
CA ILE A 194 0.71 -9.98 -23.07
C ILE A 194 1.20 -11.39 -23.49
N PRO A 195 1.85 -11.59 -24.65
CA PRO A 195 2.41 -12.90 -25.03
C PRO A 195 3.52 -13.42 -24.10
N LYS A 196 4.19 -12.52 -23.37
CA LYS A 196 5.30 -12.81 -22.44
C LYS A 196 4.85 -12.89 -20.99
N LEU A 197 3.61 -12.50 -20.69
CA LEU A 197 3.11 -12.34 -19.34
C LEU A 197 3.17 -13.63 -18.53
N SER A 198 2.83 -14.77 -19.15
CA SER A 198 2.96 -16.07 -18.46
C SER A 198 4.42 -16.41 -18.13
N GLU A 199 5.36 -16.11 -19.03
CA GLU A 199 6.79 -16.31 -18.76
C GLU A 199 7.28 -15.45 -17.58
N ILE A 200 6.78 -14.20 -17.48
CA ILE A 200 7.07 -13.28 -16.38
C ILE A 200 6.46 -13.81 -15.08
N THR A 201 5.17 -14.16 -15.07
CA THR A 201 4.49 -14.62 -13.86
C THR A 201 5.05 -15.94 -13.34
N ASP A 202 5.47 -16.86 -14.21
CA ASP A 202 6.11 -18.12 -13.81
C ASP A 202 7.43 -17.89 -13.03
N LYS A 203 8.13 -16.78 -13.31
CA LYS A 203 9.32 -16.38 -12.54
C LYS A 203 8.91 -15.79 -11.19
N VAL A 204 7.89 -14.95 -11.17
CA VAL A 204 7.39 -14.32 -9.94
C VAL A 204 6.78 -15.35 -8.98
N GLU A 205 6.07 -16.36 -9.47
CA GLU A 205 5.59 -17.48 -8.65
C GLU A 205 6.74 -18.22 -7.96
N LYS A 206 7.87 -18.38 -8.65
CA LYS A 206 9.08 -18.97 -8.05
C LYS A 206 9.70 -18.05 -7.01
N VAL A 207 9.66 -16.73 -7.19
CA VAL A 207 10.06 -15.79 -6.12
C VAL A 207 9.22 -16.07 -4.88
N LYS A 208 7.88 -16.03 -5.01
CA LYS A 208 6.95 -16.27 -3.90
C LYS A 208 7.19 -17.61 -3.21
N SER A 209 7.31 -18.70 -3.99
CA SER A 209 7.57 -20.05 -3.47
C SER A 209 8.88 -20.15 -2.68
N GLU A 210 9.93 -19.42 -3.07
CA GLU A 210 11.20 -19.41 -2.34
C GLU A 210 11.09 -18.60 -1.03
N LEU A 211 10.26 -17.55 -0.97
CA LEU A 211 10.06 -16.71 0.21
C LEU A 211 9.16 -17.37 1.27
N GLU A 212 8.11 -18.09 0.86
CA GLU A 212 7.17 -18.77 1.76
C GLU A 212 7.84 -19.83 2.65
N GLU A 213 8.96 -20.41 2.19
CA GLU A 213 9.74 -21.39 2.94
C GLU A 213 10.65 -20.75 4.02
N ILE A 214 10.74 -19.42 4.06
CA ILE A 214 11.60 -18.69 5.01
C ILE A 214 10.85 -18.40 6.30
N ASP A 215 11.23 -19.08 7.38
CA ASP A 215 10.69 -18.82 8.72
C ASP A 215 11.52 -17.78 9.49
N THR A 216 11.00 -16.55 9.57
CA THR A 216 11.62 -15.41 10.27
C THR A 216 11.78 -15.63 11.78
N SER A 217 11.06 -16.59 12.40
CA SER A 217 11.17 -16.87 13.83
C SER A 217 12.56 -17.41 14.22
N ASN A 218 13.26 -18.02 13.26
CA ASN A 218 14.62 -18.55 13.42
C ASN A 218 15.70 -17.47 13.59
N TYR A 219 15.35 -16.20 13.35
CA TYR A 219 16.27 -15.07 13.45
C TYR A 219 16.15 -14.40 14.83
N PRO A 220 17.26 -13.91 15.42
CA PRO A 220 17.23 -13.19 16.68
C PRO A 220 16.46 -11.88 16.55
N GLU A 221 15.78 -11.46 17.61
CA GLU A 221 15.05 -10.18 17.63
C GLU A 221 16.00 -9.00 17.43
N LYS A 222 17.09 -8.98 18.22
CA LYS A 222 18.09 -7.91 18.19
C LYS A 222 19.51 -8.46 18.20
N ILE A 223 20.40 -7.78 17.49
CA ILE A 223 21.85 -7.87 17.69
C ILE A 223 22.37 -6.45 17.95
N GLY A 224 22.81 -6.20 19.18
CA GLY A 224 23.16 -4.85 19.63
C GLY A 224 21.95 -3.91 19.56
N ASN A 225 22.05 -2.84 18.79
CA ASN A 225 20.98 -1.86 18.58
C ASN A 225 20.16 -2.11 17.30
N PHE A 226 20.36 -3.24 16.61
CA PHE A 226 19.70 -3.53 15.34
C PHE A 226 18.58 -4.56 15.53
N ASP A 227 17.36 -4.19 15.16
CA ASP A 227 16.19 -5.09 15.08
C ASP A 227 16.30 -5.99 13.84
N ILE A 228 16.91 -7.16 13.98
CA ILE A 228 17.18 -8.04 12.82
C ILE A 228 15.89 -8.65 12.31
N ARG A 229 15.11 -9.31 13.18
CA ARG A 229 13.90 -10.01 12.77
C ARG A 229 12.89 -9.07 12.11
N ALA A 230 12.66 -7.90 12.71
CA ALA A 230 11.70 -6.93 12.18
C ALA A 230 12.13 -6.35 10.82
N ASN A 231 13.40 -5.98 10.66
CA ASN A 231 13.90 -5.45 9.39
C ASN A 231 13.93 -6.54 8.30
N PHE A 232 14.28 -7.77 8.65
CA PHE A 232 14.27 -8.88 7.71
C PHE A 232 12.85 -9.21 7.25
N LYS A 233 11.90 -9.31 8.19
CA LYS A 233 10.48 -9.49 7.89
C LYS A 233 9.96 -8.39 6.96
N LYS A 234 10.28 -7.12 7.25
CA LYS A 234 9.89 -5.99 6.38
C LYS A 234 10.38 -6.15 4.94
N VAL A 235 11.60 -6.64 4.73
CA VAL A 235 12.12 -6.88 3.37
C VAL A 235 11.36 -8.01 2.68
N LEU A 236 11.08 -9.12 3.39
CA LEU A 236 10.29 -10.22 2.85
C LEU A 236 8.88 -9.76 2.49
N ASP A 237 8.21 -9.03 3.39
CA ASP A 237 6.85 -8.50 3.18
C ASP A 237 6.79 -7.60 1.94
N ILE A 238 7.79 -6.72 1.73
CA ILE A 238 7.84 -5.85 0.53
C ILE A 238 7.97 -6.67 -0.76
N VAL A 239 8.81 -7.71 -0.77
CA VAL A 239 9.01 -8.53 -1.97
C VAL A 239 7.81 -9.42 -2.22
N ASP A 240 7.19 -9.96 -1.18
CA ASP A 240 5.96 -10.75 -1.26
C ASP A 240 4.79 -9.89 -1.77
N GLU A 241 4.59 -8.69 -1.22
CA GLU A 241 3.57 -7.73 -1.71
C GLU A 241 3.77 -7.40 -3.20
N ALA A 242 5.02 -7.17 -3.63
CA ALA A 242 5.33 -6.90 -5.03
C ALA A 242 5.07 -8.12 -5.93
N ALA A 243 5.41 -9.33 -5.46
CA ALA A 243 5.15 -10.56 -6.19
C ALA A 243 3.64 -10.82 -6.33
N VAL A 244 2.89 -10.72 -5.23
CA VAL A 244 1.43 -10.83 -5.20
C VAL A 244 0.80 -9.85 -6.18
N PHE A 245 1.21 -8.58 -6.15
CA PHE A 245 0.69 -7.57 -7.08
C PHE A 245 0.89 -7.96 -8.56
N VAL A 246 2.08 -8.43 -8.93
CA VAL A 246 2.35 -8.85 -10.33
C VAL A 246 1.51 -10.07 -10.72
N LEU A 247 1.31 -11.02 -9.81
CA LEU A 247 0.50 -12.21 -10.06
C LEU A 247 -0.99 -11.89 -10.17
N GLU A 248 -1.52 -11.09 -9.24
CA GLU A 248 -2.93 -10.68 -9.19
C GLU A 248 -3.32 -9.76 -10.36
N THR A 249 -2.37 -8.97 -10.90
CA THR A 249 -2.65 -8.09 -12.04
C THR A 249 -2.59 -8.79 -13.40
N LYS A 250 -2.04 -10.01 -13.48
CA LYS A 250 -2.01 -10.80 -14.72
C LYS A 250 -3.36 -10.85 -15.43
N PRO A 251 -4.46 -11.31 -14.81
CA PRO A 251 -5.75 -11.41 -15.50
C PRO A 251 -6.25 -10.04 -15.99
N VAL A 252 -5.96 -8.95 -15.26
CA VAL A 252 -6.34 -7.59 -15.67
C VAL A 252 -5.55 -7.13 -16.90
N ILE A 253 -4.24 -7.41 -16.94
CA ILE A 253 -3.39 -7.09 -18.10
C ILE A 253 -3.86 -7.87 -19.34
N GLU A 254 -4.27 -9.13 -19.18
CA GLU A 254 -4.85 -9.94 -20.28
C GLU A 254 -6.18 -9.36 -20.79
N LYS A 255 -6.89 -8.58 -19.97
CA LYS A 255 -8.10 -7.84 -20.36
C LYS A 255 -7.86 -6.37 -20.71
N ALA A 256 -6.60 -5.92 -20.77
CA ALA A 256 -6.28 -4.51 -20.99
C ALA A 256 -6.85 -3.97 -22.31
N HIS A 257 -6.89 -4.77 -23.39
CA HIS A 257 -7.53 -4.38 -24.65
C HIS A 257 -8.99 -3.99 -24.49
N TYR A 258 -9.74 -4.77 -23.73
CA TYR A 258 -11.13 -4.49 -23.43
C TYR A 258 -11.24 -3.23 -22.57
N LEU A 259 -10.49 -3.17 -21.46
CA LEU A 259 -10.55 -2.09 -20.48
C LEU A 259 -10.20 -0.71 -21.09
N LEU A 260 -9.18 -0.69 -21.95
CA LEU A 260 -8.73 0.52 -22.64
C LEU A 260 -9.48 0.78 -23.95
N GLY A 261 -10.47 -0.05 -24.30
CA GLY A 261 -11.24 0.08 -25.53
C GLY A 261 -10.39 0.07 -26.81
N ILE A 262 -9.31 -0.73 -26.82
CA ILE A 262 -8.41 -0.87 -27.97
C ILE A 262 -9.10 -1.66 -29.08
N ASP A 263 -9.82 -2.71 -28.70
CA ASP A 263 -10.57 -3.57 -29.62
C ASP A 263 -11.87 -2.90 -30.08
N LYS A 264 -12.56 -2.20 -29.18
CA LYS A 264 -13.78 -1.43 -29.43
C LYS A 264 -13.96 -0.33 -28.39
N GLU A 265 -14.52 0.81 -28.80
CA GLU A 265 -14.91 1.88 -27.88
C GLU A 265 -15.84 1.34 -26.77
N ARG A 266 -15.48 1.62 -25.52
CA ARG A 266 -16.23 1.29 -24.30
C ARG A 266 -16.89 2.51 -23.70
N THR A 267 -18.04 2.33 -23.07
CA THR A 267 -18.76 3.36 -22.34
C THR A 267 -18.76 3.01 -20.85
N TYR A 268 -18.10 3.81 -20.03
CA TYR A 268 -18.09 3.63 -18.57
C TYR A 268 -18.96 4.66 -17.88
N LEU A 269 -19.72 4.20 -16.89
CA LEU A 269 -20.32 5.08 -15.90
C LEU A 269 -19.35 5.25 -14.73
N VAL A 270 -18.90 6.46 -14.46
CA VAL A 270 -18.03 6.72 -13.32
C VAL A 270 -18.82 7.39 -12.22
N LEU A 271 -18.81 6.78 -11.04
CA LEU A 271 -19.50 7.23 -9.84
C LEU A 271 -18.52 7.95 -8.93
N PHE A 272 -18.88 9.17 -8.52
CA PHE A 272 -18.12 9.93 -7.54
C PHE A 272 -18.70 9.71 -6.16
N GLN A 273 -17.90 9.14 -5.27
CA GLN A 273 -18.27 8.86 -3.90
C GLN A 273 -17.69 9.92 -2.96
N ASN A 274 -18.53 10.45 -2.08
CA ASN A 274 -18.09 11.32 -1.01
C ASN A 274 -17.93 10.49 0.26
N ASP A 275 -16.68 10.15 0.59
CA ASP A 275 -16.30 9.41 1.80
C ASP A 275 -16.54 10.21 3.09
N LYS A 276 -16.84 11.51 2.99
CA LYS A 276 -17.24 12.33 4.15
C LYS A 276 -18.69 12.05 4.57
N GLU A 277 -19.50 11.49 3.67
CA GLU A 277 -20.79 10.85 3.97
C GLU A 277 -20.64 9.35 3.73
N LEU A 278 -20.03 8.65 4.67
CA LEU A 278 -19.58 7.27 4.43
C LEU A 278 -20.73 6.33 4.03
N ARG A 279 -20.44 5.51 3.02
CA ARG A 279 -21.20 4.31 2.66
C ARG A 279 -20.21 3.15 2.55
N PRO A 280 -20.69 1.91 2.66
CA PRO A 280 -19.82 0.74 2.68
C PRO A 280 -18.82 0.59 1.55
N THR A 281 -19.13 1.13 0.37
CA THR A 281 -18.28 1.03 -0.81
C THR A 281 -17.36 2.23 -1.05
N GLY A 282 -17.16 3.11 -0.06
CA GLY A 282 -16.28 4.28 -0.19
C GLY A 282 -16.96 5.65 -0.05
N GLY A 283 -18.28 5.73 0.11
CA GLY A 283 -18.97 7.01 0.32
C GLY A 283 -20.28 7.19 -0.43
N PHE A 284 -21.03 8.24 -0.11
CA PHE A 284 -22.28 8.56 -0.77
C PHE A 284 -22.07 8.89 -2.25
N ILE A 285 -22.84 8.28 -3.16
CA ILE A 285 -22.76 8.55 -4.60
C ILE A 285 -23.25 9.98 -4.84
N THR A 286 -22.35 10.92 -5.05
CA THR A 286 -22.69 12.35 -5.10
C THR A 286 -22.98 12.82 -6.52
N ALA A 287 -22.28 12.26 -7.50
CA ALA A 287 -22.37 12.63 -8.91
C ALA A 287 -21.93 11.45 -9.79
N TYR A 288 -22.18 11.57 -11.09
CA TYR A 288 -21.69 10.61 -12.06
C TYR A 288 -21.20 11.30 -13.33
N THR A 289 -20.38 10.60 -14.10
CA THR A 289 -20.05 10.95 -15.48
C THR A 289 -20.16 9.73 -16.37
N ILE A 290 -20.59 9.91 -17.61
CA ILE A 290 -20.46 8.87 -18.64
C ILE A 290 -19.23 9.23 -19.47
N MET A 291 -18.28 8.31 -19.58
CA MET A 291 -17.10 8.48 -20.40
C MET A 291 -17.03 7.40 -21.48
N LYS A 292 -16.49 7.77 -22.63
CA LYS A 292 -16.16 6.85 -23.71
C LYS A 292 -14.65 6.66 -23.74
N VAL A 293 -14.20 5.42 -23.79
CA VAL A 293 -12.78 5.07 -23.87
C VAL A 293 -12.56 4.30 -25.17
N GLY A 294 -11.72 4.86 -26.04
CA GLY A 294 -11.37 4.24 -27.32
C GLY A 294 -9.89 4.39 -27.59
N ARG A 295 -9.19 3.26 -27.77
CA ARG A 295 -7.72 3.20 -27.85
C ARG A 295 -7.05 4.03 -26.75
N GLY A 296 -7.54 3.85 -25.53
CA GLY A 296 -7.10 4.54 -24.31
C GLY A 296 -7.39 6.05 -24.24
N LYS A 297 -7.98 6.65 -25.28
CA LYS A 297 -8.44 8.04 -25.23
C LYS A 297 -9.74 8.13 -24.45
N VAL A 298 -9.75 8.89 -23.36
CA VAL A 298 -10.90 9.10 -22.50
C VAL A 298 -11.64 10.37 -22.92
N ASN A 299 -12.90 10.22 -23.33
CA ASN A 299 -13.77 11.31 -23.73
C ASN A 299 -14.97 11.40 -22.79
N PRO A 300 -15.05 12.43 -21.92
CA PRO A 300 -16.23 12.65 -21.09
C PRO A 300 -17.42 13.03 -21.98
N VAL A 301 -18.57 12.40 -21.76
CA VAL A 301 -19.81 12.62 -22.52
C VAL A 301 -20.76 13.55 -21.75
N THR A 302 -21.00 13.24 -20.47
CA THR A 302 -21.87 14.04 -19.61
C THR A 302 -21.40 13.91 -18.16
N SER A 303 -21.58 14.97 -17.36
CA SER A 303 -21.38 14.93 -15.91
C SER A 303 -22.54 15.62 -15.21
N GLU A 304 -23.16 14.93 -14.25
CA GLU A 304 -24.37 15.40 -13.55
C GLU A 304 -24.36 15.04 -12.06
N ASP A 305 -25.08 15.82 -11.26
CA ASP A 305 -25.44 15.46 -9.89
C ASP A 305 -26.30 14.17 -9.90
N ILE A 306 -26.04 13.23 -9.00
CA ILE A 306 -26.80 11.97 -8.89
C ILE A 306 -28.31 12.24 -8.75
N TYR A 307 -28.71 13.34 -8.12
CA TYR A 307 -30.11 13.66 -7.91
C TYR A 307 -30.86 13.88 -9.24
N LYS A 308 -30.18 14.32 -10.31
CA LYS A 308 -30.81 14.40 -11.64
C LYS A 308 -31.18 13.03 -12.19
N LEU A 309 -30.33 12.03 -11.97
CA LEU A 309 -30.61 10.65 -12.34
C LEU A 309 -31.67 10.03 -11.42
N ASP A 310 -31.53 10.21 -10.10
CA ASP A 310 -32.48 9.67 -9.13
C ASP A 310 -33.90 10.25 -9.25
N ASN A 311 -34.04 11.51 -9.71
CA ASN A 311 -35.35 12.11 -10.00
C ASN A 311 -36.04 11.48 -11.22
N ARG A 312 -35.29 10.84 -12.13
CA ARG A 312 -35.84 10.07 -13.27
C ARG A 312 -36.18 8.63 -12.88
N TYR A 313 -35.72 8.19 -11.71
CA TYR A 313 -35.96 6.86 -11.19
C TYR A 313 -37.27 6.78 -10.42
N THR A 314 -37.99 5.66 -10.57
CA THR A 314 -39.18 5.35 -9.77
C THR A 314 -38.84 4.22 -8.78
N PRO A 315 -38.60 4.54 -7.49
CA PRO A 315 -38.20 3.55 -6.49
C PRO A 315 -39.21 2.43 -6.29
N SER A 316 -38.75 1.19 -6.41
CA SER A 316 -39.58 -0.01 -6.25
C SER A 316 -39.05 -1.03 -5.23
N ILE A 317 -37.77 -0.96 -4.89
CA ILE A 317 -37.11 -1.84 -3.93
C ILE A 317 -37.28 -1.26 -2.52
N PRO A 318 -37.75 -2.01 -1.51
CA PRO A 318 -37.81 -1.52 -0.14
C PRO A 318 -36.43 -1.13 0.40
N ALA A 319 -36.33 0.03 1.04
CA ALA A 319 -35.10 0.44 1.71
C ALA A 319 -34.94 -0.31 3.05
N PRO A 320 -33.69 -0.55 3.51
CA PRO A 320 -33.44 -1.03 4.86
C PRO A 320 -34.06 -0.11 5.91
N SER A 321 -34.57 -0.65 7.02
CA SER A 321 -35.28 0.13 8.05
C SER A 321 -34.44 1.27 8.63
N GLN A 322 -33.12 1.11 8.65
CA GLN A 322 -32.15 2.10 9.10
C GLN A 322 -32.24 3.42 8.30
N PHE A 323 -32.58 3.37 7.01
CA PHE A 323 -32.78 4.57 6.20
C PHE A 323 -34.00 5.37 6.67
N ILE A 324 -35.09 4.66 6.99
CA ILE A 324 -36.33 5.28 7.47
C ILE A 324 -36.10 5.90 8.86
N GLU A 325 -35.35 5.20 9.71
CA GLU A 325 -35.07 5.62 11.08
C GLU A 325 -34.10 6.81 11.16
N PHE A 326 -32.96 6.74 10.48
CA PHE A 326 -31.85 7.67 10.66
C PHE A 326 -31.77 8.76 9.60
N LEU A 327 -32.04 8.44 8.33
CA LEU A 327 -31.98 9.43 7.25
C LEU A 327 -33.28 10.22 7.12
N LYS A 328 -34.43 9.59 7.43
CA LYS A 328 -35.80 10.13 7.42
C LYS A 328 -36.20 10.75 6.07
N GLY A 329 -35.67 11.91 5.69
CA GLY A 329 -35.98 12.74 4.52
C GLY A 329 -36.88 12.10 3.43
N PRO A 330 -36.33 11.69 2.28
CA PRO A 330 -37.11 11.11 1.18
C PRO A 330 -37.73 9.75 1.53
N TYR A 331 -37.22 9.09 2.56
CA TYR A 331 -37.61 7.74 3.00
C TYR A 331 -38.88 7.72 3.86
N VAL A 332 -39.26 8.86 4.45
CA VAL A 332 -40.54 9.08 5.13
C VAL A 332 -41.69 9.12 4.11
N LEU A 333 -41.44 9.66 2.91
CA LEU A 333 -42.44 9.77 1.85
C LEU A 333 -42.54 8.51 1.00
N SER A 334 -41.41 7.82 0.80
CA SER A 334 -41.34 6.55 0.07
C SER A 334 -40.30 5.67 0.76
N GLY A 335 -40.74 4.59 1.40
CA GLY A 335 -39.87 3.62 2.07
C GLY A 335 -39.04 2.75 1.11
N ASN A 336 -38.84 3.21 -0.12
CA ASN A 336 -38.13 2.49 -1.17
C ASN A 336 -36.75 3.12 -1.43
N LEU A 337 -35.76 2.27 -1.71
CA LEU A 337 -34.37 2.58 -1.95
C LEU A 337 -34.17 3.49 -3.16
N ARG A 338 -33.28 4.47 -3.02
CA ARG A 338 -32.94 5.46 -4.05
C ARG A 338 -31.64 5.09 -4.73
N LEU A 339 -31.45 5.44 -6.01
CA LEU A 339 -30.25 5.07 -6.78
C LEU A 339 -28.96 5.51 -6.08
N ARG A 340 -28.96 6.73 -5.55
CA ARG A 340 -27.81 7.32 -4.83
C ARG A 340 -27.39 6.57 -3.56
N ASP A 341 -28.26 5.70 -3.05
CA ASP A 341 -28.05 4.91 -1.84
C ASP A 341 -27.93 3.40 -2.13
N MET A 342 -27.89 2.99 -3.41
CA MET A 342 -27.74 1.58 -3.82
C MET A 342 -26.31 1.04 -3.68
N ASN A 343 -25.41 1.81 -3.08
CA ASN A 343 -24.09 1.36 -2.65
C ASN A 343 -24.02 1.11 -1.13
N TYR A 344 -25.16 0.71 -0.55
CA TYR A 344 -25.29 0.40 0.87
C TYR A 344 -24.90 -1.05 1.22
N LEU A 345 -24.79 -1.96 0.24
CA LEU A 345 -24.21 -3.27 0.51
C LEU A 345 -22.69 -3.13 0.55
N ALA A 346 -22.06 -3.82 1.51
CA ALA A 346 -20.61 -3.78 1.68
C ALA A 346 -19.85 -4.48 0.54
N ASP A 347 -20.45 -5.49 -0.10
CA ASP A 347 -19.92 -6.03 -1.35
C ASP A 347 -20.22 -5.05 -2.50
N PHE A 348 -19.15 -4.50 -3.10
CA PHE A 348 -19.27 -3.49 -4.15
C PHE A 348 -19.90 -4.06 -5.41
N LYS A 349 -19.56 -5.30 -5.79
CA LYS A 349 -20.12 -5.94 -6.98
C LYS A 349 -21.62 -6.15 -6.81
N GLU A 350 -22.07 -6.64 -5.66
CA GLU A 350 -23.52 -6.78 -5.38
C GLU A 350 -24.24 -5.43 -5.40
N SER A 351 -23.63 -4.39 -4.81
CA SER A 351 -24.15 -3.02 -4.90
C SER A 351 -24.26 -2.55 -6.35
N MET A 352 -23.26 -2.83 -7.19
CA MET A 352 -23.22 -2.38 -8.58
C MET A 352 -24.11 -3.22 -9.51
N ASP A 353 -24.35 -4.50 -9.22
CA ASP A 353 -25.38 -5.30 -9.91
C ASP A 353 -26.74 -4.60 -9.75
N LEU A 354 -27.11 -4.30 -8.50
CA LEU A 354 -28.37 -3.64 -8.16
C LEU A 354 -28.45 -2.25 -8.78
N PHE A 355 -27.41 -1.44 -8.59
CA PHE A 355 -27.36 -0.08 -9.12
C PHE A 355 -27.47 -0.09 -10.66
N ASN A 356 -26.74 -0.98 -11.36
CA ASN A 356 -26.75 -1.06 -12.81
C ASN A 356 -28.13 -1.44 -13.35
N GLU A 357 -28.80 -2.42 -12.73
CA GLU A 357 -30.16 -2.80 -13.12
C GLU A 357 -31.13 -1.61 -12.98
N GLU A 358 -31.12 -0.94 -11.83
CA GLU A 358 -32.06 0.14 -11.54
C GLU A 358 -31.73 1.44 -12.29
N ALA A 359 -30.44 1.75 -12.50
CA ALA A 359 -30.01 2.90 -13.29
C ALA A 359 -30.44 2.77 -14.77
N SER A 360 -30.57 1.55 -15.29
CA SER A 360 -31.11 1.31 -16.63
C SER A 360 -32.57 1.75 -16.79
N LYS A 361 -33.35 1.65 -15.70
CA LYS A 361 -34.74 2.12 -15.62
C LYS A 361 -34.81 3.66 -15.58
N ALA A 362 -33.74 4.32 -15.14
CA ALA A 362 -33.60 5.78 -15.10
C ALA A 362 -32.87 6.38 -16.33
N GLY A 363 -32.53 5.55 -17.32
CA GLY A 363 -32.01 5.98 -18.63
C GLY A 363 -30.52 5.69 -18.88
N ILE A 364 -29.79 5.12 -17.93
CA ILE A 364 -28.38 4.72 -18.14
C ILE A 364 -28.35 3.35 -18.83
N LYS A 365 -28.14 3.34 -20.15
CA LYS A 365 -28.15 2.10 -20.95
C LYS A 365 -26.84 1.95 -21.72
N ASN A 366 -26.50 0.70 -22.04
CA ASN A 366 -25.36 0.34 -22.88
C ASN A 366 -24.00 0.79 -22.31
N ILE A 367 -23.81 0.65 -20.99
CA ILE A 367 -22.50 0.82 -20.38
C ILE A 367 -21.77 -0.53 -20.38
N ASP A 368 -20.45 -0.51 -20.55
CA ASP A 368 -19.57 -1.68 -20.48
C ASP A 368 -19.16 -1.95 -19.02
N GLY A 369 -19.16 -0.93 -18.16
CA GLY A 369 -18.87 -1.06 -16.73
C GLY A 369 -19.12 0.21 -15.92
N ILE A 370 -18.98 0.07 -14.60
CA ILE A 370 -19.03 1.13 -13.60
C ILE A 370 -17.65 1.26 -12.95
N ILE A 371 -17.15 2.47 -12.80
CA ILE A 371 -15.92 2.77 -12.05
C ILE A 371 -16.30 3.70 -10.90
N ALA A 372 -16.11 3.29 -9.66
CA ALA A 372 -16.31 4.16 -8.51
C ALA A 372 -14.98 4.78 -8.09
N VAL A 373 -14.97 6.09 -7.83
CA VAL A 373 -13.81 6.81 -7.30
C VAL A 373 -14.25 7.74 -6.16
N ASP A 374 -13.44 7.83 -5.11
CA ASP A 374 -13.69 8.70 -3.97
C ASP A 374 -12.84 9.99 -3.99
N THR A 375 -12.85 10.74 -2.88
CA THR A 375 -12.08 11.99 -2.77
C THR A 375 -10.57 11.74 -2.63
N HIS A 376 -10.15 10.59 -2.11
CA HIS A 376 -8.74 10.24 -1.95
C HIS A 376 -8.05 10.02 -3.29
N THR A 377 -8.73 9.44 -4.27
CA THR A 377 -8.20 9.32 -5.64
C THR A 377 -7.87 10.68 -6.24
N GLN A 378 -8.72 11.68 -6.00
CA GLN A 378 -8.47 13.04 -6.49
C GLN A 378 -7.27 13.68 -5.79
N VAL A 379 -7.15 13.51 -4.46
CA VAL A 379 -6.03 14.01 -3.66
C VAL A 379 -4.71 13.37 -4.10
N ASN A 380 -4.67 12.04 -4.23
CA ASN A 380 -3.47 11.30 -4.64
C ASN A 380 -2.94 11.79 -6.01
N ILE A 381 -3.82 12.05 -6.98
CA ILE A 381 -3.42 12.58 -8.29
C ILE A 381 -2.96 14.04 -8.17
N LEU A 382 -3.68 14.88 -7.42
CA LEU A 382 -3.37 16.30 -7.24
C LEU A 382 -2.04 16.53 -6.50
N ASP A 383 -1.65 15.65 -5.58
CA ASP A 383 -0.34 15.69 -4.91
C ASP A 383 0.83 15.62 -5.91
N VAL A 384 0.63 14.94 -7.04
CA VAL A 384 1.67 14.79 -8.07
C VAL A 384 1.64 15.96 -9.05
N ILE A 385 0.47 16.29 -9.58
CA ILE A 385 0.31 17.31 -10.64
C ILE A 385 0.39 18.75 -10.12
N GLY A 386 0.13 18.95 -8.82
CA GLY A 386 0.12 20.25 -8.18
C GLY A 386 -1.21 21.00 -8.35
N GLU A 387 -1.16 22.31 -8.11
CA GLU A 387 -2.34 23.19 -8.19
C GLU A 387 -2.87 23.27 -9.63
N ILE A 388 -4.17 23.02 -9.82
CA ILE A 388 -4.84 23.08 -11.12
C ILE A 388 -5.89 24.19 -11.16
N GLY A 389 -6.08 24.78 -12.33
CA GLY A 389 -7.18 25.68 -12.61
C GLY A 389 -8.41 24.93 -13.14
N VAL A 390 -9.58 25.26 -12.62
CA VAL A 390 -10.89 24.79 -13.09
C VAL A 390 -11.68 25.99 -13.58
N THR A 391 -11.93 26.00 -14.90
CA THR A 391 -12.61 27.11 -15.58
C THR A 391 -13.97 27.39 -14.93
N GLY A 392 -14.15 28.62 -14.43
CA GLY A 392 -15.38 29.06 -13.78
C GLY A 392 -15.47 28.74 -12.28
N PHE A 393 -14.51 28.03 -11.71
CA PHE A 393 -14.53 27.59 -10.31
C PHE A 393 -13.29 27.98 -9.50
N GLY A 394 -12.15 28.25 -10.14
CA GLY A 394 -10.93 28.74 -9.49
C GLY A 394 -9.81 27.70 -9.46
N ASN A 395 -8.93 27.79 -8.45
CA ASN A 395 -7.77 26.92 -8.32
C ASN A 395 -7.96 25.89 -7.21
N TYR A 396 -7.47 24.67 -7.45
CA TYR A 396 -7.61 23.52 -6.56
C TYR A 396 -6.26 22.86 -6.34
N SER A 397 -5.96 22.53 -5.08
CA SER A 397 -4.70 21.95 -4.63
C SER A 397 -4.90 21.02 -3.43
N THR A 398 -3.86 20.31 -3.05
CA THR A 398 -3.82 19.48 -1.84
C THR A 398 -3.27 20.20 -0.61
N LYS A 399 -3.06 21.52 -0.69
CA LYS A 399 -2.64 22.33 0.47
C LYS A 399 -3.64 22.13 1.60
N ILE A 400 -3.14 21.85 2.80
CA ILE A 400 -4.01 21.63 3.97
C ILE A 400 -4.65 22.96 4.36
N ASP A 401 -5.98 22.96 4.38
CA ASP A 401 -6.76 24.07 4.90
C ASP A 401 -6.82 23.99 6.44
N PRO A 402 -6.44 25.05 7.16
CA PRO A 402 -6.43 25.04 8.62
C PRO A 402 -7.82 24.92 9.25
N GLU A 403 -8.89 25.29 8.56
CA GLU A 403 -10.28 25.25 9.07
C GLU A 403 -10.78 23.81 9.24
N CYS A 404 -10.49 22.93 8.26
CA CYS A 404 -10.91 21.52 8.29
C CYS A 404 -9.77 20.53 8.60
N GLN A 405 -8.51 20.98 8.63
CA GLN A 405 -7.33 20.12 8.64
C GLN A 405 -7.35 19.07 7.50
N CYS A 406 -7.85 19.48 6.33
CA CYS A 406 -8.08 18.64 5.18
C CYS A 406 -7.54 19.29 3.90
N PRO A 407 -7.31 18.53 2.81
CA PRO A 407 -6.88 19.10 1.54
C PRO A 407 -7.85 20.18 1.02
N GLN A 408 -7.34 21.31 0.54
CA GLN A 408 -8.16 22.44 0.08
C GLN A 408 -9.15 22.04 -1.01
N VAL A 409 -8.79 21.14 -1.93
CA VAL A 409 -9.74 20.60 -2.92
C VAL A 409 -10.94 19.91 -2.27
N VAL A 410 -10.74 19.13 -1.20
CA VAL A 410 -11.81 18.47 -0.46
C VAL A 410 -12.66 19.53 0.24
N HIS A 411 -12.01 20.48 0.92
CA HIS A 411 -12.73 21.54 1.63
C HIS A 411 -13.62 22.38 0.70
N GLU A 412 -13.10 22.78 -0.45
CA GLU A 412 -13.88 23.55 -1.43
C GLU A 412 -15.03 22.71 -1.98
N LEU A 413 -14.79 21.43 -2.35
CA LEU A 413 -15.86 20.54 -2.79
C LEU A 413 -16.96 20.38 -1.72
N GLU A 414 -16.57 20.24 -0.46
CA GLU A 414 -17.54 20.21 0.64
C GLU A 414 -18.26 21.53 0.81
N LYS A 415 -17.58 22.69 0.73
CA LYS A 415 -18.22 24.02 0.74
C LYS A 415 -19.23 24.18 -0.40
N PHE A 416 -18.93 23.67 -1.60
CA PHE A 416 -19.87 23.68 -2.72
C PHE A 416 -21.06 22.74 -2.49
N ALA A 417 -20.84 21.61 -1.82
CA ALA A 417 -21.86 20.59 -1.54
C ALA A 417 -22.70 20.86 -0.26
N ASP A 418 -22.17 21.58 0.72
CA ASP A 418 -22.74 21.89 2.05
C ASP A 418 -23.76 23.02 2.04
N VAL A 419 -23.93 23.70 0.91
CA VAL A 419 -24.99 24.70 0.77
C VAL A 419 -26.34 23.98 0.64
N GLU A 420 -26.83 23.47 1.77
CA GLU A 420 -28.15 22.86 1.91
C GLU A 420 -29.21 23.91 2.22
N GLY A 421 -30.35 23.80 1.52
CA GLY A 421 -31.56 24.54 1.81
C GLY A 421 -32.56 24.42 0.68
N PRO A 422 -33.86 24.26 0.95
CA PRO A 422 -34.87 24.37 -0.10
C PRO A 422 -34.89 25.81 -0.63
N ILE A 423 -35.24 25.97 -1.90
CA ILE A 423 -35.71 27.27 -2.39
C ILE A 423 -36.97 27.61 -1.57
N VAL A 424 -36.88 28.63 -0.73
CA VAL A 424 -38.03 29.08 0.07
C VAL A 424 -38.87 29.95 -0.84
N TRP A 425 -40.08 29.48 -1.13
CA TRP A 425 -41.07 30.23 -1.90
C TRP A 425 -41.90 31.08 -0.96
N SER A 426 -42.33 32.26 -1.43
CA SER A 426 -43.20 33.13 -0.67
C SER A 426 -44.57 32.50 -0.52
N GLU A 427 -45.04 32.35 0.71
CA GLU A 427 -46.41 31.88 1.00
C GLU A 427 -47.47 32.85 0.48
N ASN A 428 -47.14 34.15 0.39
CA ASN A 428 -48.07 35.23 0.04
C ASN A 428 -47.99 35.65 -1.44
N GLU A 429 -46.95 35.26 -2.16
CA GLU A 429 -46.70 35.66 -3.56
C GLU A 429 -46.32 34.44 -4.41
N PRO A 430 -47.29 33.81 -5.10
CA PRO A 430 -47.03 32.63 -5.92
C PRO A 430 -45.91 32.87 -6.95
N GLY A 431 -44.86 32.05 -6.90
CA GLY A 431 -43.71 32.11 -7.82
C GLY A 431 -42.56 33.01 -7.37
N LYS A 432 -42.67 33.73 -6.25
CA LYS A 432 -41.58 34.54 -5.71
C LYS A 432 -40.70 33.72 -4.78
N ILE A 433 -39.38 33.81 -4.97
CA ILE A 433 -38.38 33.15 -4.13
C ILE A 433 -37.96 34.12 -3.02
N VAL A 434 -38.17 33.70 -1.76
CA VAL A 434 -37.80 34.43 -0.54
C VAL A 434 -36.35 34.15 -0.16
N TYR A 435 -35.91 32.91 -0.38
CA TYR A 435 -34.53 32.52 -0.14
C TYR A 435 -34.12 31.47 -1.16
N ARG A 436 -33.00 31.72 -1.82
CA ARG A 436 -32.34 30.77 -2.71
C ARG A 436 -30.95 30.53 -2.13
N PRO A 437 -30.60 29.29 -1.75
CA PRO A 437 -29.23 29.00 -1.36
C PRO A 437 -28.29 29.35 -2.52
N PRO A 438 -27.12 29.98 -2.24
CA PRO A 438 -26.08 30.21 -3.24
C PRO A 438 -25.79 28.91 -4.01
N ASN A 439 -25.62 28.99 -5.33
CA ASN A 439 -25.33 27.84 -6.20
C ASN A 439 -26.38 26.70 -6.20
N SER A 440 -27.59 26.89 -5.68
CA SER A 440 -28.66 25.86 -5.65
C SER A 440 -29.01 25.21 -7.01
N GLU A 441 -28.80 25.90 -8.13
CA GLU A 441 -29.01 25.34 -9.47
C GLU A 441 -27.82 24.50 -9.99
N ASN A 442 -26.62 24.65 -9.40
CA ASN A 442 -25.39 24.01 -9.89
C ASN A 442 -24.40 23.58 -8.77
N ARG A 443 -24.91 23.26 -7.58
CA ARG A 443 -24.12 22.94 -6.36
C ARG A 443 -23.05 21.84 -6.56
N LYS A 444 -23.28 20.91 -7.49
CA LYS A 444 -22.34 19.83 -7.85
C LYS A 444 -21.83 19.92 -9.28
N GLY A 445 -22.10 21.04 -9.96
CA GLY A 445 -21.64 21.29 -11.32
C GLY A 445 -20.14 21.48 -11.46
N ILE A 446 -19.43 21.61 -10.34
CA ILE A 446 -17.97 21.66 -10.27
C ILE A 446 -17.30 20.31 -10.55
N ILE A 447 -17.96 19.19 -10.21
CA ILE A 447 -17.33 17.87 -10.22
C ILE A 447 -16.90 17.48 -11.64
N GLY A 448 -17.74 17.68 -12.64
CA GLY A 448 -17.40 17.43 -14.04
C GLY A 448 -16.22 18.26 -14.56
N PRO A 449 -16.25 19.60 -14.46
CA PRO A 449 -15.13 20.48 -14.79
C PRO A 449 -13.85 20.14 -14.03
N LEU A 450 -13.92 19.87 -12.72
CA LEU A 450 -12.76 19.49 -11.90
C LEU A 450 -12.15 18.17 -12.39
N MET A 451 -12.98 17.16 -12.61
CA MET A 451 -12.58 15.87 -13.19
C MET A 451 -11.86 16.03 -14.53
N ASN A 452 -12.45 16.82 -15.43
CA ASN A 452 -11.87 17.06 -16.75
C ASN A 452 -10.52 17.79 -16.63
N SER A 453 -10.43 18.77 -15.72
CA SER A 453 -9.16 19.43 -15.42
C SER A 453 -8.12 18.47 -14.84
N ILE A 454 -8.47 17.62 -13.87
CA ILE A 454 -7.55 16.64 -13.28
C ILE A 454 -7.04 15.68 -14.36
N LEU A 455 -7.94 15.10 -15.16
CA LEU A 455 -7.59 14.15 -16.21
C LEU A 455 -6.69 14.79 -17.29
N ALA A 456 -7.08 15.97 -17.78
CA ALA A 456 -6.31 16.68 -18.80
C ALA A 456 -4.90 17.06 -18.29
N ASN A 457 -4.81 17.57 -17.06
CA ASN A 457 -3.54 17.93 -16.45
C ASN A 457 -2.67 16.70 -16.17
N ALA A 458 -3.25 15.57 -15.73
CA ALA A 458 -2.53 14.33 -15.50
C ALA A 458 -1.91 13.77 -16.80
N MET A 459 -2.68 13.74 -17.89
CA MET A 459 -2.18 13.25 -19.19
C MET A 459 -1.11 14.18 -19.79
N GLY A 460 -1.24 15.49 -19.57
CA GLY A 460 -0.33 16.51 -20.07
C GLY A 460 0.91 16.78 -19.20
N GLN A 461 1.10 16.06 -18.09
CA GLN A 461 2.23 16.31 -17.19
C GLN A 461 3.59 16.07 -17.87
N PRO A 462 4.66 16.76 -17.45
CA PRO A 462 6.05 16.42 -17.78
C PRO A 462 6.42 14.96 -17.47
N LYS A 463 7.48 14.43 -18.11
CA LYS A 463 7.91 13.03 -17.93
C LYS A 463 8.33 12.73 -16.49
N ASP A 464 8.96 13.67 -15.80
CA ASP A 464 9.41 13.53 -14.41
C ASP A 464 8.28 13.26 -13.41
N LYS A 465 7.03 13.62 -13.76
CA LYS A 465 5.84 13.38 -12.92
C LYS A 465 5.17 12.02 -13.16
N ILE A 466 5.51 11.32 -14.25
CA ILE A 466 4.84 10.06 -14.62
C ILE A 466 5.03 8.94 -13.58
N PRO A 467 6.24 8.72 -13.02
CA PRO A 467 6.40 7.73 -11.94
C PRO A 467 5.53 8.06 -10.73
N GLY A 468 5.43 9.34 -10.35
CA GLY A 468 4.56 9.76 -9.25
C GLY A 468 3.08 9.54 -9.56
N LEU A 469 2.64 9.76 -10.80
CA LEU A 469 1.25 9.48 -11.20
C LEU A 469 0.94 7.99 -11.16
N PHE A 470 1.87 7.13 -11.59
CA PHE A 470 1.72 5.69 -11.46
C PHE A 470 1.64 5.28 -9.99
N GLU A 471 2.49 5.82 -9.12
CA GLU A 471 2.45 5.60 -7.68
C GLU A 471 1.10 6.04 -7.07
N ALA A 472 0.58 7.20 -7.47
CA ALA A 472 -0.72 7.70 -7.03
C ALA A 472 -1.87 6.77 -7.46
N ILE A 473 -1.88 6.29 -8.70
CA ILE A 473 -2.88 5.34 -9.20
C ILE A 473 -2.75 4.01 -8.47
N TYR A 474 -1.53 3.48 -8.34
CA TYR A 474 -1.27 2.23 -7.63
C TYR A 474 -1.74 2.31 -6.17
N LYS A 475 -1.41 3.41 -5.48
CA LYS A 475 -1.88 3.68 -4.12
C LYS A 475 -3.41 3.70 -4.06
N SER A 476 -4.06 4.41 -4.98
CA SER A 476 -5.53 4.44 -5.06
C SER A 476 -6.17 3.08 -5.31
N LEU A 477 -5.56 2.21 -6.12
CA LEU A 477 -6.04 0.84 -6.33
C LEU A 477 -5.82 -0.05 -5.10
N LYS A 478 -4.62 0.03 -4.50
CA LYS A 478 -4.24 -0.75 -3.31
C LYS A 478 -5.13 -0.40 -2.11
N GLU A 479 -5.37 0.89 -1.89
CA GLU A 479 -6.20 1.41 -0.79
C GLU A 479 -7.71 1.40 -1.11
N LYS A 480 -8.12 0.81 -2.25
CA LYS A 480 -9.54 0.68 -2.68
C LYS A 480 -10.29 2.00 -2.88
N HIS A 481 -9.57 3.07 -3.19
CA HIS A 481 -10.12 4.36 -3.58
C HIS A 481 -10.65 4.39 -5.02
N VAL A 482 -10.38 3.33 -5.79
CA VAL A 482 -10.96 3.06 -7.10
C VAL A 482 -11.46 1.61 -7.13
N LEU A 483 -12.74 1.42 -7.46
CA LEU A 483 -13.37 0.11 -7.57
C LEU A 483 -14.01 -0.06 -8.94
N PHE A 484 -13.96 -1.28 -9.48
CA PHE A 484 -14.42 -1.59 -10.83
C PHE A 484 -15.54 -2.61 -10.82
N TYR A 485 -16.52 -2.39 -11.69
CA TYR A 485 -17.56 -3.34 -12.01
C TYR A 485 -17.69 -3.40 -13.53
N MET A 486 -17.67 -4.59 -14.11
CA MET A 486 -17.78 -4.80 -15.55
C MET A 486 -19.00 -5.65 -15.85
N THR A 487 -19.70 -5.28 -16.92
CA THR A 487 -20.88 -6.03 -17.37
C THR A 487 -20.50 -7.32 -18.10
N GLN A 488 -19.28 -7.40 -18.62
CA GLN A 488 -18.74 -8.57 -19.27
C GLN A 488 -18.12 -9.52 -18.23
N GLY A 489 -18.66 -10.74 -18.14
CA GLY A 489 -18.34 -11.70 -17.09
C GLY A 489 -16.85 -12.05 -16.96
N ASP A 490 -16.16 -12.37 -18.07
CA ASP A 490 -14.74 -12.73 -18.03
C ASP A 490 -13.81 -11.56 -17.68
N VAL A 491 -14.27 -10.31 -17.86
CA VAL A 491 -13.54 -9.11 -17.44
C VAL A 491 -13.82 -8.81 -15.97
N GLN A 492 -15.07 -9.02 -15.52
CA GLN A 492 -15.43 -8.89 -14.11
C GLN A 492 -14.68 -9.91 -13.26
N GLU A 493 -14.62 -11.18 -13.68
CA GLU A 493 -13.84 -12.23 -13.01
C GLU A 493 -12.37 -11.84 -12.88
N ALA A 494 -11.76 -11.32 -13.95
CA ALA A 494 -10.38 -10.84 -13.92
C ALA A 494 -10.13 -9.71 -12.90
N LEU A 495 -11.11 -8.80 -12.73
CA LEU A 495 -11.05 -7.73 -11.74
C LEU A 495 -11.31 -8.23 -10.33
N GLU A 496 -12.14 -9.27 -10.16
CA GLU A 496 -12.36 -9.95 -8.87
C GLU A 496 -11.09 -10.67 -8.41
N GLU A 497 -10.43 -11.42 -9.30
CA GLU A 497 -9.15 -12.08 -9.03
C GLU A 497 -8.03 -11.09 -8.66
N ALA A 498 -8.05 -9.89 -9.26
CA ALA A 498 -7.12 -8.80 -8.93
C ALA A 498 -7.54 -7.98 -7.71
N ASN A 499 -8.60 -8.39 -7.00
CA ASN A 499 -9.17 -7.68 -5.87
C ASN A 499 -9.59 -6.21 -6.21
N LEU A 500 -9.87 -5.89 -7.46
CA LEU A 500 -10.27 -4.55 -7.91
C LEU A 500 -11.80 -4.34 -7.91
N ALA A 501 -12.56 -5.40 -7.66
CA ALA A 501 -14.03 -5.39 -7.68
C ALA A 501 -14.70 -5.23 -6.31
N GLY A 502 -13.93 -5.04 -5.23
CA GLY A 502 -14.47 -4.78 -3.89
C GLY A 502 -15.42 -5.87 -3.36
N ARG A 503 -15.11 -7.14 -3.65
CA ARG A 503 -15.88 -8.28 -3.17
C ARG A 503 -15.66 -8.47 -1.67
N ILE A 504 -16.70 -8.93 -0.98
CA ILE A 504 -16.50 -9.55 0.34
C ILE A 504 -16.08 -10.99 0.10
N GLU A 505 -14.93 -11.36 0.63
CA GLU A 505 -14.38 -12.70 0.44
C GLU A 505 -15.14 -13.73 1.26
N ASP A 506 -15.48 -14.85 0.62
CA ASP A 506 -15.93 -16.04 1.33
C ASP A 506 -14.71 -16.76 1.91
N TYR A 507 -14.55 -16.68 3.22
CA TYR A 507 -13.37 -17.21 3.91
C TYR A 507 -13.75 -18.40 4.79
N SER A 508 -13.01 -19.51 4.64
CA SER A 508 -13.31 -20.78 5.34
C SER A 508 -12.93 -20.79 6.82
N LEU A 509 -12.16 -19.81 7.29
CA LEU A 509 -11.76 -19.65 8.71
C LEU A 509 -12.42 -18.38 9.30
N ASP A 510 -11.92 -17.91 10.43
CA ASP A 510 -12.40 -16.67 11.05
C ASP A 510 -12.04 -15.44 10.20
N TYR A 511 -13.03 -14.61 9.89
CA TYR A 511 -12.92 -13.42 9.04
C TYR A 511 -13.67 -12.25 9.66
N LEU A 512 -12.96 -11.13 9.83
CA LEU A 512 -13.52 -9.88 10.33
C LEU A 512 -13.49 -8.82 9.24
N HIS A 513 -14.67 -8.38 8.81
CA HIS A 513 -14.85 -7.24 7.92
C HIS A 513 -15.62 -6.14 8.66
N ILE A 514 -14.93 -5.03 8.97
CA ILE A 514 -15.55 -3.88 9.62
C ILE A 514 -16.02 -2.93 8.52
N ASN A 515 -17.29 -2.57 8.56
CA ASN A 515 -17.87 -1.68 7.58
C ASN A 515 -18.81 -0.67 8.24
N ASP A 516 -18.64 0.60 7.88
CA ASP A 516 -19.35 1.73 8.47
C ASP A 516 -20.20 2.46 7.44
N SER A 517 -21.38 2.91 7.87
CA SER A 517 -22.28 3.73 7.06
C SER A 517 -22.76 4.93 7.87
N ASN A 518 -22.47 6.14 7.38
CA ASN A 518 -22.98 7.37 7.95
C ASN A 518 -24.25 7.80 7.20
N LEU A 519 -25.41 7.46 7.77
CA LEU A 519 -26.71 7.88 7.25
C LEU A 519 -27.08 9.32 7.65
N GLY A 520 -26.20 10.04 8.34
CA GLY A 520 -26.36 11.46 8.63
C GLY A 520 -25.77 12.33 7.52
N GLY A 521 -26.56 13.27 6.97
CA GLY A 521 -26.11 14.18 5.90
C GLY A 521 -25.17 15.31 6.32
N ARG A 522 -24.56 15.23 7.52
CA ARG A 522 -23.72 16.31 8.10
C ARG A 522 -22.21 16.07 7.98
N LYS A 523 -21.81 15.10 7.15
CA LYS A 523 -20.41 14.85 6.75
C LYS A 523 -19.41 14.70 7.89
N SER A 524 -19.87 14.18 9.03
CA SER A 524 -19.05 14.06 10.25
C SER A 524 -17.83 13.15 10.08
N ASN A 525 -17.79 12.30 9.04
CA ASN A 525 -16.62 11.46 8.76
C ASN A 525 -15.38 12.28 8.39
N LEU A 526 -15.54 13.55 7.95
CA LEU A 526 -14.39 14.44 7.74
C LEU A 526 -13.59 14.69 9.02
N TYR A 527 -14.25 14.66 10.18
CA TYR A 527 -13.64 14.97 11.47
C TYR A 527 -13.48 13.74 12.37
N THR A 528 -14.05 12.60 12.00
CA THR A 528 -14.06 11.41 12.85
C THR A 528 -12.83 10.55 12.57
N THR A 529 -12.07 10.21 13.61
CA THR A 529 -11.04 9.18 13.55
C THR A 529 -11.55 7.87 14.15
N GLN A 530 -11.02 6.75 13.67
CA GLN A 530 -11.39 5.41 14.11
C GLN A 530 -10.15 4.65 14.57
N GLU A 531 -10.26 3.97 15.70
CA GLU A 531 -9.26 3.02 16.20
C GLU A 531 -9.93 1.65 16.37
N VAL A 532 -9.32 0.62 15.81
CA VAL A 532 -9.79 -0.77 15.90
C VAL A 532 -8.76 -1.56 16.70
N ASN A 533 -9.19 -2.14 17.83
CA ASN A 533 -8.38 -3.03 18.65
C ASN A 533 -9.05 -4.40 18.75
N GLN A 534 -8.36 -5.45 18.33
CA GLN A 534 -8.81 -6.83 18.44
C GLN A 534 -7.87 -7.59 19.37
N ILE A 535 -8.42 -8.12 20.45
CA ILE A 535 -7.71 -8.97 21.41
C ILE A 535 -8.21 -10.41 21.19
N VAL A 536 -7.29 -11.33 20.92
CA VAL A 536 -7.57 -12.76 20.75
C VAL A 536 -6.95 -13.51 21.91
N GLU A 537 -7.79 -14.09 22.76
CA GLU A 537 -7.36 -14.89 23.91
C GLU A 537 -7.58 -16.37 23.61
N ILE A 538 -6.53 -17.18 23.80
CA ILE A 538 -6.59 -18.63 23.62
C ILE A 538 -6.78 -19.27 24.99
N GLU A 539 -7.94 -19.89 25.20
CA GLU A 539 -8.26 -20.60 26.41
C GLU A 539 -7.50 -21.93 26.52
N LYS A 540 -7.43 -22.50 27.73
CA LYS A 540 -6.69 -23.75 27.99
C LYS A 540 -7.21 -24.96 27.23
N ASP A 541 -8.48 -24.94 26.84
CA ASP A 541 -9.12 -25.98 26.03
C ASP A 541 -8.95 -25.77 24.51
N GLY A 542 -8.26 -24.69 24.12
CA GLY A 542 -8.02 -24.31 22.73
C GLY A 542 -9.15 -23.47 22.11
N SER A 543 -10.18 -23.09 22.86
CA SER A 543 -11.19 -22.14 22.39
C SER A 543 -10.62 -20.72 22.29
N LEU A 544 -11.16 -19.92 21.37
CA LEU A 544 -10.74 -18.54 21.12
C LEU A 544 -11.81 -17.57 21.63
N ILE A 545 -11.40 -16.56 22.40
CA ILE A 545 -12.24 -15.42 22.76
C ILE A 545 -11.70 -14.19 22.04
N ASN A 546 -12.49 -13.68 21.09
CA ASN A 546 -12.18 -12.48 20.33
C ASN A 546 -12.93 -11.29 20.92
N THR A 547 -12.20 -10.30 21.43
CA THR A 547 -12.77 -9.02 21.87
C THR A 547 -12.40 -7.93 20.86
N LEU A 548 -13.40 -7.44 20.13
CA LEU A 548 -13.25 -6.32 19.20
C LEU A 548 -13.74 -5.02 19.86
N THR A 549 -12.86 -4.03 19.95
CA THR A 549 -13.18 -2.67 20.38
C THR A 549 -12.98 -1.72 19.21
N ILE A 550 -14.03 -0.99 18.85
CA ILE A 550 -13.98 0.06 17.82
C ILE A 550 -14.26 1.40 18.51
N THR A 551 -13.29 2.30 18.46
CA THR A 551 -13.37 3.63 19.07
C THR A 551 -13.51 4.67 17.97
N TYR A 552 -14.58 5.46 18.04
CA TYR A 552 -14.77 6.62 17.16
C TYR A 552 -14.51 7.90 17.97
N THR A 553 -13.63 8.77 17.47
CA THR A 553 -13.33 10.06 18.10
C THR A 553 -13.67 11.18 17.13
N ASN A 554 -14.61 12.05 17.52
CA ASN A 554 -14.83 13.33 16.86
C ASN A 554 -14.23 14.44 17.75
N PRO A 555 -13.15 15.11 17.33
CA PRO A 555 -12.45 16.11 18.13
C PRO A 555 -13.14 17.50 18.13
N VAL A 556 -14.22 17.67 17.36
CA VAL A 556 -14.96 18.93 17.17
C VAL A 556 -16.01 19.16 18.25
#